data_AF-A0A2Z6PRN8-F1
#
_entry.id   AF-A0A2Z6PRN8-F1
#
_cell.length_a   1.000
_cell.length_b   1.000
_cell.length_c   1.000
_cell.angle_alpha   90.00
_cell.angle_beta   90.00
_cell.angle_gamma   90.00
#
_symmetry.space_group_name_H-M   'P 1'
#
loop_
_entity.id
_entity.type
_entity.pdbx_description
1 polymer ?
#
loop_
_entity_poly.entity_id
_entity_poly.type
_entity_poly.pdbx_seq_one_letter_code
_entity_poly.pdbx_strand_id
1 'polypeptide(L)'
;MLTHLLADRQEREVISERARADRVEKIVADVESRYTNAKAKLQKEIEDLQSSRDEAVKLGKEKEDAMVQLKVTHTGELDRMKKTHDFDQALWRKRINGERTLRDALIVSCAQAGQDMMALQEYADELEATNNALKEGMSDKYLDGFTLAVEQFRVVFPDLDPELVSQIDVMKKVDGGKLVSRVMSAVSHSASAPSEAAV
;
A
#
# COMPACT_ATOMS: atom_id res chain seq x y z
N MET A 1 123.98 -10.68 -52.51
CA MET A 1 123.62 -10.28 -51.12
C MET A 1 122.45 -9.30 -51.08
N LEU A 2 122.40 -8.26 -51.92
CA LEU A 2 121.33 -7.24 -51.88
C LEU A 2 119.92 -7.77 -52.26
N THR A 3 119.84 -8.73 -53.19
CA THR A 3 118.59 -9.40 -53.60
C THR A 3 117.99 -10.30 -52.50
N HIS A 4 118.82 -10.97 -51.69
CA HIS A 4 118.36 -11.83 -50.59
C HIS A 4 117.75 -11.01 -49.45
N LEU A 5 118.34 -9.86 -49.11
CA LEU A 5 117.82 -8.97 -48.07
C LEU A 5 116.48 -8.32 -48.45
N LEU A 6 116.26 -8.05 -49.74
CA LEU A 6 114.97 -7.56 -50.24
C LEU A 6 113.89 -8.66 -50.19
N ALA A 7 114.24 -9.91 -50.56
CA ALA A 7 113.34 -11.05 -50.45
C ALA A 7 112.96 -11.36 -48.99
N ASP A 8 113.91 -11.37 -48.06
CA ASP A 8 113.66 -11.57 -46.62
C ASP A 8 112.80 -10.47 -46.00
N ARG A 9 112.90 -9.24 -46.52
CA ARG A 9 112.05 -8.13 -46.09
C ARG A 9 110.62 -8.30 -46.63
N GLN A 10 110.48 -8.64 -47.91
CA GLN A 10 109.18 -8.91 -48.53
C GLN A 10 108.48 -10.09 -47.86
N GLU A 11 109.20 -11.17 -47.54
CA GLU A 11 108.62 -12.33 -46.85
C GLU A 11 108.15 -11.97 -45.44
N ARG A 12 108.93 -11.19 -44.67
CA ARG A 12 108.50 -10.67 -43.36
C ARG A 12 107.30 -9.73 -43.45
N GLU A 13 107.27 -8.84 -44.45
CA GLU A 13 106.11 -7.96 -44.72
C GLU A 13 104.87 -8.81 -45.05
N VAL A 14 104.99 -9.81 -45.93
CA VAL A 14 103.90 -10.74 -46.29
C VAL A 14 103.39 -11.52 -45.07
N ILE A 15 104.26 -12.02 -44.19
CA ILE A 15 103.86 -12.71 -42.96
C ILE A 15 103.12 -11.75 -42.01
N SER A 16 103.61 -10.52 -41.87
CA SER A 16 102.99 -9.51 -41.01
C SER A 16 101.60 -9.09 -41.51
N GLU A 17 101.44 -8.96 -42.83
CA GLU A 17 100.17 -8.61 -43.47
C GLU A 17 99.19 -9.79 -43.42
N ARG A 18 99.65 -11.03 -43.56
CA ARG A 18 98.81 -12.22 -43.33
C ARG A 18 98.31 -12.29 -41.89
N ALA A 19 99.19 -12.12 -40.91
CA ALA A 19 98.78 -12.08 -39.50
C ALA A 19 97.81 -10.93 -39.20
N ARG A 20 97.92 -9.81 -39.92
CA ARG A 20 96.97 -8.70 -39.85
C ARG A 20 95.62 -9.07 -40.49
N ALA A 21 95.64 -9.72 -41.66
CA ALA A 21 94.45 -10.22 -42.34
C ALA A 21 93.68 -11.21 -41.47
N ASP A 22 94.35 -12.18 -40.84
CA ASP A 22 93.72 -13.16 -39.93
C ASP A 22 93.03 -12.48 -38.73
N ARG A 23 93.67 -11.43 -38.17
CA ARG A 23 93.06 -10.63 -37.09
C ARG A 23 91.82 -9.90 -37.56
N VAL A 24 91.89 -9.29 -38.75
CA VAL A 24 90.74 -8.58 -39.34
C VAL A 24 89.62 -9.55 -39.63
N GLU A 25 89.90 -10.73 -40.21
CA GLU A 25 88.91 -11.78 -40.48
C GLU A 25 88.20 -12.23 -39.20
N LYS A 26 88.95 -12.49 -38.12
CA LYS A 26 88.38 -12.85 -36.82
C LYS A 26 87.49 -11.74 -36.25
N ILE A 27 87.90 -10.47 -36.39
CA ILE A 27 87.10 -9.33 -35.95
C ILE A 27 85.82 -9.22 -36.79
N VAL A 28 85.91 -9.38 -38.11
CA VAL A 28 84.75 -9.36 -39.01
C VAL A 28 83.77 -10.47 -38.64
N ALA A 29 84.25 -11.70 -38.44
CA ALA A 29 83.40 -12.83 -38.03
C ALA A 29 82.72 -12.60 -36.66
N ASP A 30 83.43 -12.05 -35.67
CA ASP A 30 82.83 -11.68 -34.38
C ASP A 30 81.78 -10.56 -34.54
N VAL A 31 82.07 -9.54 -35.35
CA VAL A 31 81.12 -8.45 -35.64
C VAL A 31 79.88 -8.97 -36.37
N GLU A 32 80.03 -9.86 -37.35
CA GLU A 32 78.92 -10.49 -38.08
C GLU A 32 78.05 -11.36 -37.15
N SER A 33 78.67 -12.14 -36.26
CA SER A 33 77.95 -12.93 -35.25
C SER A 33 77.16 -12.04 -34.29
N ARG A 34 77.77 -10.94 -33.81
CA ARG A 34 77.08 -9.97 -32.96
C ARG A 34 75.95 -9.25 -33.70
N TYR A 35 76.16 -8.89 -34.96
CA TYR A 35 75.16 -8.23 -35.79
C TYR A 35 73.94 -9.14 -36.03
N THR A 36 74.16 -10.40 -36.39
CA THR A 36 73.08 -11.37 -36.63
C THR A 36 72.29 -11.66 -35.35
N ASN A 37 72.96 -11.81 -34.21
CA ASN A 37 72.32 -11.99 -32.91
C ASN A 37 71.50 -10.75 -32.50
N ALA A 38 72.08 -9.55 -32.61
CA ALA A 38 71.38 -8.31 -32.31
C ALA A 38 70.16 -8.11 -33.21
N LYS A 39 70.29 -8.39 -34.52
CA LYS A 39 69.17 -8.32 -35.47
C LYS A 39 68.04 -9.28 -35.08
N ALA A 40 68.36 -10.52 -34.72
CA ALA A 40 67.35 -11.50 -34.29
C ALA A 40 66.63 -11.07 -33.00
N LYS A 41 67.35 -10.51 -32.02
CA LYS A 41 66.77 -9.98 -30.78
C LYS A 41 65.84 -8.80 -31.04
N LEU A 42 66.29 -7.81 -31.81
CA LEU A 42 65.47 -6.65 -32.16
C LEU A 42 64.24 -7.04 -32.98
N GLN A 43 64.37 -8.00 -33.89
CA GLN A 43 63.24 -8.52 -34.66
C GLN A 43 62.19 -9.13 -33.73
N LYS A 44 62.62 -9.95 -32.77
CA LYS A 44 61.71 -10.53 -31.77
C LYS A 44 61.05 -9.45 -30.90
N GLU A 45 61.81 -8.46 -30.42
CA GLU A 45 61.25 -7.35 -29.64
C GLU A 45 60.22 -6.54 -30.43
N ILE A 46 60.45 -6.32 -31.74
CA ILE A 46 59.48 -5.65 -32.62
C ILE A 46 58.19 -6.47 -32.72
N GLU A 47 58.29 -7.79 -32.88
CA GLU A 47 57.12 -8.69 -32.96
C GLU A 47 56.35 -8.70 -31.63
N ASP A 48 57.04 -8.87 -30.50
CA ASP A 48 56.45 -8.86 -29.16
C ASP A 48 55.75 -7.51 -28.88
N LEU A 49 56.37 -6.38 -29.25
CA LEU A 49 55.79 -5.05 -29.10
C LEU A 49 54.57 -4.83 -30.01
N GLN A 50 54.58 -5.38 -31.23
CA GLN A 50 53.44 -5.31 -32.14
C GLN A 50 52.25 -6.11 -31.59
N SER A 51 52.48 -7.32 -31.09
CA SER A 51 51.43 -8.12 -30.44
C SER A 51 50.87 -7.43 -29.20
N SER A 52 51.73 -6.89 -28.34
CA SER A 52 51.31 -6.14 -27.15
C SER A 52 50.48 -4.90 -27.51
N ARG A 53 50.87 -4.16 -28.56
CA ARG A 53 50.11 -3.01 -29.05
C ARG A 53 48.71 -3.43 -29.52
N ASP A 54 48.60 -4.50 -30.30
CA ASP A 54 47.33 -4.94 -30.86
C ASP A 54 46.36 -5.44 -29.75
N GLU A 55 46.88 -6.11 -28.72
CA GLU A 55 46.14 -6.46 -27.51
C GLU A 55 45.65 -5.22 -26.75
N ALA A 56 46.51 -4.20 -26.58
CA ALA A 56 46.14 -2.95 -25.92
C ALA A 56 45.03 -2.21 -26.69
N VAL A 57 45.08 -2.21 -28.03
CA VAL A 57 44.01 -1.64 -28.87
C VAL A 57 42.70 -2.42 -28.72
N LYS A 58 42.77 -3.75 -28.69
CA LYS A 58 41.58 -4.61 -28.49
C LYS A 58 40.93 -4.36 -27.14
N LEU A 59 41.71 -4.38 -26.05
CA LEU A 59 41.23 -4.08 -24.69
C LEU A 59 40.65 -2.66 -24.59
N GLY A 60 41.26 -1.69 -25.28
CA GLY A 60 40.75 -0.33 -25.37
C GLY A 60 39.34 -0.26 -25.96
N LYS A 61 39.09 -1.00 -27.04
CA LYS A 61 37.75 -1.08 -27.66
C LYS A 61 36.74 -1.79 -26.76
N GLU A 62 37.11 -2.94 -26.18
CA GLU A 62 36.24 -3.69 -25.27
C GLU A 62 35.83 -2.85 -24.06
N LYS A 63 36.75 -2.07 -23.50
CA LYS A 63 36.46 -1.15 -22.39
C LYS A 63 35.50 -0.04 -22.82
N GLU A 64 35.68 0.54 -24.00
CA GLU A 64 34.78 1.59 -24.51
C GLU A 64 33.38 1.03 -24.74
N ASP A 65 33.25 -0.13 -25.37
CA ASP A 65 31.98 -0.81 -25.60
C ASP A 65 31.29 -1.15 -24.27
N ALA A 66 32.03 -1.67 -23.29
CA ALA A 66 31.53 -1.93 -21.95
C ALA A 66 31.05 -0.64 -21.25
N MET A 67 31.77 0.47 -21.41
CA MET A 67 31.37 1.76 -20.84
C MET A 67 30.08 2.27 -21.49
N VAL A 68 29.94 2.13 -22.82
CA VAL A 68 28.71 2.52 -23.53
C VAL A 68 27.53 1.67 -23.07
N GLN A 69 27.70 0.34 -22.99
CA GLN A 69 26.65 -0.56 -22.49
C GLN A 69 26.24 -0.21 -21.06
N LEU A 70 27.20 0.03 -20.17
CA LEU A 70 26.92 0.41 -18.78
C LEU A 70 26.14 1.73 -18.68
N LYS A 71 26.46 2.72 -19.51
CA LYS A 71 25.69 3.99 -19.56
C LYS A 71 24.25 3.74 -20.02
N VAL A 72 24.07 2.95 -21.07
CA VAL A 72 22.73 2.62 -21.58
C VAL A 72 21.92 1.85 -20.54
N THR A 73 22.49 0.83 -19.90
CA THR A 73 21.77 0.07 -18.86
C THR A 73 21.41 0.95 -17.67
N HIS A 74 22.35 1.77 -17.19
CA HIS A 74 22.12 2.68 -16.07
C HIS A 74 21.01 3.70 -16.35
N THR A 75 21.04 4.33 -17.53
CA THR A 75 19.96 5.27 -17.94
C THR A 75 18.60 4.56 -18.05
N GLY A 76 18.57 3.35 -18.62
CA GLY A 76 17.34 2.56 -18.71
C GLY A 76 16.79 2.12 -17.34
N GLU A 77 17.65 1.78 -16.38
CA GLU A 77 17.24 1.46 -15.02
C GLU A 77 16.70 2.67 -14.27
N LEU A 78 17.33 3.84 -14.40
CA LEU A 78 16.83 5.08 -13.83
C LEU A 78 15.44 5.44 -14.39
N ASP A 79 15.24 5.30 -15.70
CA ASP A 79 13.94 5.56 -16.33
C ASP A 79 12.86 4.59 -15.85
N ARG A 80 13.19 3.31 -15.68
CA ARG A 80 12.25 2.32 -15.12
C ARG A 80 11.88 2.66 -13.69
N MET A 81 12.88 2.95 -12.85
CA MET A 81 12.68 3.29 -11.45
C MET A 81 11.85 4.56 -11.28
N LYS A 82 12.10 5.57 -12.12
CA LYS A 82 11.30 6.80 -12.13
C LYS A 82 9.85 6.53 -12.50
N LYS A 83 9.60 5.75 -13.55
CA LYS A 83 8.25 5.37 -13.97
C LYS A 83 7.50 4.59 -12.88
N THR A 84 8.15 3.64 -12.22
CA THR A 84 7.53 2.89 -11.11
C THR A 84 7.23 3.81 -9.93
N HIS A 85 8.17 4.69 -9.57
CA HIS A 85 7.96 5.66 -8.49
C HIS A 85 6.79 6.60 -8.79
N ASP A 86 6.71 7.15 -10.00
CA ASP A 86 5.63 8.06 -10.40
C ASP A 86 4.27 7.36 -10.40
N PHE A 87 4.22 6.10 -10.86
CA PHE A 87 3.02 5.26 -10.81
C PHE A 87 2.56 5.00 -9.37
N ASP A 88 3.48 4.53 -8.51
CA ASP A 88 3.17 4.25 -7.11
C ASP A 88 2.73 5.52 -6.39
N GLN A 89 3.40 6.65 -6.63
CA GLN A 89 3.03 7.93 -6.04
C GLN A 89 1.60 8.35 -6.45
N ALA A 90 1.23 8.18 -7.72
CA ALA A 90 -0.12 8.47 -8.19
C ALA A 90 -1.17 7.55 -7.53
N LEU A 91 -0.86 6.26 -7.40
CA LEU A 91 -1.72 5.28 -6.72
C LEU A 91 -1.95 5.63 -5.25
N TRP A 92 -0.87 5.94 -4.52
CA TRP A 92 -0.94 6.35 -3.11
C TRP A 92 -1.74 7.63 -2.93
N ARG A 93 -1.54 8.64 -3.79
CA ARG A 93 -2.34 9.87 -3.75
C ARG A 93 -3.82 9.59 -3.98
N LYS A 94 -4.16 8.75 -4.95
CA LYS A 94 -5.56 8.37 -5.22
C LYS A 94 -6.19 7.66 -4.03
N ARG A 95 -5.46 6.72 -3.41
CA ARG A 95 -5.92 5.98 -2.23
C ARG A 95 -6.15 6.91 -1.04
N ILE A 96 -5.17 7.75 -0.71
CA ILE A 96 -5.27 8.72 0.39
C ILE A 96 -6.47 9.66 0.19
N ASN A 97 -6.69 10.12 -1.04
CA ASN A 97 -7.84 10.98 -1.35
C ASN A 97 -9.16 10.23 -1.17
N GLY A 98 -9.26 8.99 -1.66
CA GLY A 98 -10.46 8.16 -1.47
C GLY A 98 -10.77 7.87 0.00
N GLU A 99 -9.76 7.49 0.78
CA GLU A 99 -9.90 7.27 2.23
C GLU A 99 -10.30 8.55 2.98
N ARG A 100 -9.80 9.71 2.54
CA ARG A 100 -10.21 11.01 3.10
C ARG A 100 -11.68 11.31 2.80
N THR A 101 -12.10 11.19 1.54
CA THR A 101 -13.49 11.44 1.15
C THR A 101 -14.47 10.52 1.88
N LEU A 102 -14.13 9.23 2.02
CA LEU A 102 -14.93 8.28 2.79
C LEU A 102 -15.04 8.68 4.26
N ARG A 103 -13.92 9.05 4.89
CA ARG A 103 -13.89 9.51 6.27
C ARG A 103 -14.77 10.74 6.48
N ASP A 104 -14.63 11.74 5.60
CA ASP A 104 -15.41 12.97 5.69
C ASP A 104 -16.91 12.70 5.53
N ALA A 105 -17.30 11.83 4.60
CA ALA A 105 -18.69 11.40 4.41
C ALA A 105 -19.24 10.65 5.64
N LEU A 106 -18.44 9.77 6.25
CA LEU A 106 -18.83 9.05 7.47
C LEU A 106 -19.01 10.00 8.66
N ILE A 107 -18.13 10.99 8.83
CA ILE A 107 -18.25 11.99 9.90
C ILE A 107 -19.57 12.76 9.75
N VAL A 108 -19.89 13.22 8.54
CA VAL A 108 -21.14 13.94 8.27
C VAL A 108 -22.36 13.05 8.53
N SER A 109 -22.33 11.80 8.07
CA SER A 109 -23.42 10.85 8.27
C SER A 109 -23.64 10.53 9.76
N CYS A 110 -22.56 10.27 10.51
CA CYS A 110 -22.64 10.04 11.96
C CYS A 110 -23.21 11.26 12.71
N ALA A 111 -22.82 12.48 12.33
CA ALA A 111 -23.34 13.70 12.93
C ALA A 111 -24.84 13.86 12.64
N GLN A 112 -25.27 13.63 11.40
CA GLN A 112 -26.68 13.69 11.02
C GLN A 112 -27.50 12.63 11.74
N ALA A 113 -27.04 11.38 11.80
CA ALA A 113 -27.72 10.31 12.52
C ALA A 113 -27.89 10.63 14.01
N GLY A 114 -26.89 11.28 14.63
CA GLY A 114 -26.99 11.77 16.00
C GLY A 114 -28.07 12.84 16.17
N GLN A 115 -28.18 13.78 15.22
CA GLN A 115 -29.24 14.81 15.22
C GLN A 115 -30.63 14.18 15.03
N ASP A 116 -30.77 13.27 14.08
CA ASP A 116 -32.04 12.59 13.80
C ASP A 116 -32.51 11.76 15.01
N MET A 117 -31.58 11.07 15.68
CA MET A 117 -31.87 10.32 16.91
C MET A 117 -32.37 11.24 18.04
N MET A 118 -31.74 12.40 18.23
CA MET A 118 -32.19 13.36 19.25
C MET A 118 -33.59 13.90 18.92
N ALA A 119 -33.86 14.24 17.66
CA ALA A 119 -35.18 14.72 17.24
C ALA A 119 -36.27 13.65 17.42
N LEU A 120 -35.96 12.38 17.11
CA LEU A 120 -36.88 11.26 17.34
C LEU A 120 -37.13 11.02 18.83
N GLN A 121 -36.10 11.17 19.68
CA GLN A 121 -36.27 11.04 21.12
C GLN A 121 -37.18 12.14 21.67
N GLU A 122 -36.98 13.39 21.25
CA GLU A 122 -37.84 14.51 21.65
C GLU A 122 -39.30 14.27 21.25
N TYR A 123 -39.53 13.83 20.00
CA TYR A 123 -40.87 13.47 19.53
C TYR A 123 -41.49 12.30 20.33
N ALA A 124 -40.69 11.29 20.70
CA ALA A 124 -41.16 10.17 21.51
C ALA A 124 -41.59 10.62 22.92
N ASP A 125 -40.80 11.51 23.54
CA ASP A 125 -41.08 12.07 24.86
C ASP A 125 -42.38 12.93 24.83
N GLU A 126 -42.56 13.73 23.77
CA GLU A 126 -43.81 14.48 23.54
C GLU A 126 -45.03 13.56 23.35
N LEU A 127 -44.87 12.49 22.57
CA LEU A 127 -45.93 11.52 22.34
C LEU A 127 -46.32 10.80 23.64
N GLU A 128 -45.33 10.45 24.47
CA GLU A 128 -45.57 9.83 25.77
C GLU A 128 -46.31 10.80 26.71
N ALA A 129 -45.87 12.05 26.79
CA ALA A 129 -46.53 13.08 27.60
C ALA A 129 -47.99 13.30 27.17
N THR A 130 -48.24 13.43 25.86
CA THR A 130 -49.60 13.60 25.33
C THR A 130 -50.48 12.37 25.57
N ASN A 131 -49.93 11.16 25.44
CA ASN A 131 -50.65 9.91 25.72
C ASN A 131 -51.04 9.82 27.20
N ASN A 132 -50.13 10.17 28.11
CA ASN A 132 -50.37 10.17 29.55
C ASN A 132 -51.45 11.21 29.93
N ALA A 133 -51.35 12.43 29.40
CA ALA A 133 -52.37 13.46 29.62
C ALA A 133 -53.75 13.05 29.08
N LEU A 134 -53.80 12.37 27.93
CA LEU A 134 -55.05 11.86 27.38
C LEU A 134 -55.65 10.76 28.26
N LYS A 135 -54.84 9.82 28.75
CA LYS A 135 -55.27 8.75 29.66
C LYS A 135 -55.87 9.32 30.95
N GLU A 136 -55.19 10.29 31.56
CA GLU A 136 -55.65 10.97 32.77
C GLU A 136 -56.98 11.69 32.51
N GLY A 137 -57.02 12.54 31.48
CA GLY A 137 -58.25 13.28 31.14
C GLY A 137 -59.43 12.39 30.72
N MET A 138 -59.18 11.21 30.17
CA MET A 138 -60.23 10.22 29.90
C MET A 138 -60.70 9.55 31.21
N SER A 139 -59.78 9.20 32.11
CA SER A 139 -60.11 8.64 33.42
C SER A 139 -61.02 9.57 34.23
N ASP A 140 -60.69 10.86 34.28
CA ASP A 140 -61.50 11.88 34.99
C ASP A 140 -62.92 11.98 34.42
N LYS A 141 -63.04 12.08 33.09
CA LYS A 141 -64.36 12.13 32.41
C LYS A 141 -65.18 10.86 32.64
N TYR A 142 -64.54 9.70 32.64
CA TYR A 142 -65.22 8.44 32.93
C TYR A 142 -65.72 8.40 34.37
N LEU A 143 -64.91 8.83 35.33
CA LEU A 143 -65.29 8.86 36.75
C LEU A 143 -66.43 9.85 37.02
N ASP A 144 -66.35 11.05 36.42
CA ASP A 144 -67.40 12.08 36.51
C ASP A 144 -68.72 11.58 35.90
N GLY A 145 -68.65 11.02 34.69
CA GLY A 145 -69.83 10.48 34.01
C GLY A 145 -70.46 9.30 34.75
N PHE A 146 -69.64 8.43 35.33
CA PHE A 146 -70.11 7.32 36.16
C PHE A 146 -70.78 7.82 37.44
N THR A 147 -70.15 8.76 38.15
CA THR A 147 -70.71 9.37 39.37
C THR A 147 -72.06 10.04 39.10
N LEU A 148 -72.14 10.85 38.04
CA LEU A 148 -73.38 11.50 37.61
C LEU A 148 -74.48 10.48 37.29
N ALA A 149 -74.14 9.38 36.62
CA ALA A 149 -75.10 8.30 36.33
C ALA A 149 -75.62 7.62 37.60
N VAL A 150 -74.75 7.38 38.59
CA VAL A 150 -75.14 6.82 39.90
C VAL A 150 -76.05 7.78 40.67
N GLU A 151 -75.76 9.08 40.64
CA GLU A 151 -76.61 10.11 41.26
C GLU A 151 -78.00 10.17 40.61
N GLN A 152 -78.06 10.17 39.28
CA GLN A 152 -79.33 10.11 38.54
C GLN A 152 -80.12 8.85 38.87
N PHE A 153 -79.45 7.70 38.99
CA PHE A 153 -80.09 6.43 39.34
C PHE A 153 -80.73 6.48 40.74
N ARG A 154 -80.07 7.08 41.73
CA ARG A 154 -80.62 7.28 43.08
C ARG A 154 -81.88 8.14 43.10
N VAL A 155 -81.96 9.15 42.23
CA VAL A 155 -83.15 10.02 42.12
C VAL A 155 -84.35 9.26 41.56
N VAL A 156 -84.13 8.39 40.57
CA VAL A 156 -85.21 7.59 39.95
C VAL A 156 -85.67 6.44 40.86
N PHE A 157 -84.77 5.88 41.67
CA PHE A 157 -85.04 4.72 42.54
C PHE A 157 -84.68 5.01 44.01
N PRO A 158 -85.52 5.77 44.75
CA PRO A 158 -85.20 6.21 46.11
C PRO A 158 -85.23 5.10 47.17
N ASP A 159 -85.96 4.01 46.93
CA ASP A 159 -86.12 2.89 47.88
C ASP A 159 -84.99 1.84 47.78
N LEU A 160 -84.01 2.07 46.92
CA LEU A 160 -82.91 1.13 46.71
C LEU A 160 -81.93 1.18 47.89
N ASP A 161 -81.45 0.00 48.30
CA ASP A 161 -80.47 -0.13 49.39
C ASP A 161 -79.18 0.68 49.09
N PRO A 162 -78.87 1.70 49.91
CA PRO A 162 -77.68 2.54 49.72
C PRO A 162 -76.38 1.74 49.75
N GLU A 163 -76.34 0.66 50.52
CA GLU A 163 -75.18 -0.20 50.64
C GLU A 163 -74.95 -1.00 49.35
N LEU A 164 -76.02 -1.48 48.71
CA LEU A 164 -75.97 -2.16 47.41
C LEU A 164 -75.59 -1.20 46.27
N VAL A 165 -76.09 0.05 46.30
CA VAL A 165 -75.76 1.08 45.31
C VAL A 165 -74.28 1.49 45.42
N SER A 166 -73.71 1.50 46.63
CA SER A 166 -72.28 1.81 46.84
C SER A 166 -71.33 0.72 46.34
N GLN A 167 -71.84 -0.50 46.12
CA GLN A 167 -71.08 -1.63 45.55
C GLN A 167 -71.09 -1.64 44.01
N ILE A 168 -71.85 -0.74 43.38
CA ILE A 168 -71.84 -0.58 41.93
C ILE A 168 -70.49 0.03 41.53
N ASP A 169 -69.76 -0.72 40.72
CA ASP A 169 -68.48 -0.33 40.14
C ASP A 169 -68.48 -0.69 38.66
N VAL A 170 -67.71 0.05 37.86
CA VAL A 170 -67.51 -0.15 36.42
C VAL A 170 -67.05 -1.58 36.11
N MET A 171 -66.29 -2.19 37.01
CA MET A 171 -65.80 -3.57 36.86
C MET A 171 -66.82 -4.62 37.31
N LYS A 172 -68.08 -4.25 37.58
CA LYS A 172 -69.15 -5.16 37.95
C LYS A 172 -70.22 -5.24 36.86
N LYS A 173 -70.92 -6.37 36.81
CA LYS A 173 -72.12 -6.59 35.99
C LYS A 173 -73.21 -7.20 36.87
N VAL A 174 -74.47 -7.02 36.49
CA VAL A 174 -75.59 -7.74 37.11
C VAL A 174 -75.74 -9.08 36.41
N ASP A 175 -75.63 -10.17 37.16
CA ASP A 175 -75.85 -11.54 36.70
C ASP A 175 -76.81 -12.24 37.68
N GLY A 176 -77.94 -12.73 37.18
CA GLY A 176 -78.97 -13.36 38.03
C GLY A 176 -79.47 -12.50 39.20
N GLY A 177 -79.47 -11.16 39.06
CA GLY A 177 -79.87 -10.23 40.11
C GLY A 177 -78.80 -9.94 41.16
N LYS A 178 -77.55 -10.41 40.99
CA LYS A 178 -76.42 -10.10 41.87
C LYS A 178 -75.32 -9.35 41.12
N LEU A 179 -74.60 -8.49 41.83
CA LEU A 179 -73.40 -7.81 41.31
C LEU A 179 -72.21 -8.77 41.31
N VAL A 180 -71.60 -9.00 40.15
CA VAL A 180 -70.46 -9.91 39.95
C VAL A 180 -69.37 -9.22 39.13
N SER A 181 -68.11 -9.58 39.30
CA SER A 181 -66.99 -8.99 38.53
C SER A 181 -67.11 -9.28 37.04
N ARG A 182 -66.94 -8.25 36.20
CA ARG A 182 -66.65 -8.41 34.77
C ARG A 182 -65.25 -8.99 34.65
N VAL A 183 -65.16 -10.21 34.13
CA VAL A 183 -63.87 -10.74 33.69
C VAL A 183 -63.46 -9.95 32.44
N MET A 184 -62.56 -8.99 32.59
CA MET A 184 -61.87 -8.42 31.44
C MET A 184 -60.77 -9.40 31.07
N SER A 185 -61.02 -10.23 30.05
CA SER A 185 -59.95 -11.00 29.45
C SER A 185 -58.93 -10.00 28.91
N ALA A 186 -57.75 -9.96 29.53
CA ALA A 186 -56.63 -9.19 29.04
C ALA A 186 -56.29 -9.72 27.65
N VAL A 187 -56.73 -9.01 26.61
CA VAL A 187 -56.15 -9.14 25.28
C VAL A 187 -54.74 -8.58 25.42
N SER A 188 -53.84 -9.45 25.83
CA SER A 188 -52.42 -9.31 25.60
C SER A 188 -52.26 -9.24 24.08
N HIS A 189 -52.12 -8.04 23.55
CA HIS A 189 -51.47 -7.87 22.26
C HIS A 189 -50.03 -8.32 22.44
N SER A 190 -49.80 -9.61 22.20
CA SER A 190 -48.50 -10.09 21.78
C SER A 190 -48.19 -9.36 20.47
N ALA A 191 -47.42 -8.30 20.56
CA ALA A 191 -46.68 -7.78 19.43
C ALA A 191 -45.67 -8.86 19.04
N SER A 192 -46.12 -9.81 18.21
CA SER A 192 -45.24 -10.66 17.43
C SER A 192 -44.52 -9.75 16.45
N ALA A 193 -43.31 -9.34 16.81
CA ALA A 193 -42.36 -8.78 15.84
C ALA A 193 -42.14 -9.82 14.73
N PRO A 194 -42.33 -9.50 13.45
CA PRO A 194 -41.76 -10.30 12.39
C PRO A 194 -40.26 -9.98 12.34
N SER A 195 -39.42 -10.97 12.65
CA SER A 195 -38.02 -10.93 12.23
C SER A 195 -37.99 -11.07 10.71
N GLU A 196 -37.96 -9.96 10.00
CA GLU A 196 -37.65 -9.97 8.58
C GLU A 196 -36.12 -9.93 8.44
N ALA A 197 -35.59 -11.08 8.05
CA ALA A 197 -34.21 -11.26 7.64
C ALA A 197 -33.95 -10.42 6.38
N ALA A 198 -32.94 -9.55 6.42
CA ALA A 198 -32.34 -8.96 5.24
C ALA A 198 -30.92 -9.53 5.07
N VAL A 199 -30.71 -10.02 3.85
CA VAL A 199 -29.47 -10.52 3.24
C VAL A 199 -28.34 -9.51 3.32
#